data_AF-A0A953K0J0-F1
#
_entry.id   AF-A0A953K0J0-F1
#
_cell.length_a   1.000
_cell.length_b   1.000
_cell.length_c   1.000
_cell.angle_alpha   90.00
_cell.angle_beta   90.00
_cell.angle_gamma   90.00
#
_symmetry.space_group_name_H-M   'P 1'
#
loop_
_entity.id
_entity.type
_entity.pdbx_description
1 polymer ?
#
loop_
_entity_poly.entity_id
_entity_poly.type
_entity_poly.pdbx_seq_one_letter_code
_entity_poly.pdbx_strand_id
1 'polypeptide(L)'
;QNFGSGTVEVAKLLDRIIKDYSESSKMMQNIPFRMKVYQSVSRILLQQHDYVSLEKYLLKTYKEFSKENLFDKNNHDTKLGMLVYLVNSLFKNKKYNDSLHYAAILGKGMEEFNASHREKYLFYYYNALVNNYAVIDKQKAVEIIEDALQKPEISGNTFNRLFLDIQLALQFFDLKEFRKANKLIVRVRHEDNFKIFDQAFQLKILIAELLIRFELKDADYIESQIPKIRKAYTELLLEESYFRQDQMLQWLKRACISSNLRKDEKLKGISQQLLQEGGASDSGDNDLLDYNGWILQKTS
;
A
#
# COMPACT_ATOMS: atom_id res chain seq x y z
N GLN A 1 -18.77 -5.96 -12.91
CA GLN A 1 -19.16 -5.00 -13.97
C GLN A 1 -17.91 -4.60 -14.76
N ASN A 2 -18.01 -4.45 -16.09
CA ASN A 2 -16.89 -4.14 -16.99
C ASN A 2 -16.31 -2.73 -16.73
N PHE A 3 -15.16 -2.65 -16.05
CA PHE A 3 -14.43 -1.40 -15.81
C PHE A 3 -13.58 -0.91 -17.00
N GLY A 4 -13.52 -1.68 -18.10
CA GLY A 4 -12.63 -1.40 -19.24
C GLY A 4 -13.08 -0.32 -20.23
N SER A 5 -14.38 0.05 -20.27
CA SER A 5 -14.88 1.04 -21.23
C SER A 5 -14.78 2.49 -20.75
N GLY A 6 -14.81 2.74 -19.43
CA GLY A 6 -14.75 4.09 -18.85
C GLY A 6 -13.35 4.71 -18.82
N THR A 7 -12.30 3.88 -18.67
CA THR A 7 -10.89 4.33 -18.67
C THR A 7 -10.48 4.93 -20.01
N VAL A 8 -10.90 4.31 -21.11
CA VAL A 8 -10.62 4.81 -22.47
C VAL A 8 -11.35 6.13 -22.75
N GLU A 9 -12.57 6.31 -22.26
CA GLU A 9 -13.33 7.56 -22.45
C GLU A 9 -12.76 8.72 -21.64
N VAL A 10 -12.34 8.48 -20.40
CA VAL A 10 -11.79 9.53 -19.54
C VAL A 10 -10.40 9.95 -19.98
N ALA A 11 -9.53 9.01 -20.38
CA ALA A 11 -8.26 9.35 -21.00
C ALA A 11 -8.45 10.14 -22.30
N LYS A 12 -9.42 9.76 -23.15
CA LYS A 12 -9.77 10.52 -24.36
C LYS A 12 -10.39 11.89 -24.07
N LEU A 13 -11.12 12.04 -22.96
CA LEU A 13 -11.65 13.33 -22.52
C LEU A 13 -10.53 14.22 -21.99
N LEU A 14 -9.59 13.66 -21.24
CA LEU A 14 -8.40 14.33 -20.76
C LEU A 14 -7.48 14.76 -21.91
N ASP A 15 -7.24 13.88 -22.88
CA ASP A 15 -6.48 14.21 -24.08
C ASP A 15 -7.19 15.28 -24.90
N ARG A 16 -8.53 15.25 -25.00
CA ARG A 16 -9.31 16.33 -25.60
C ARG A 16 -9.17 17.64 -24.82
N ILE A 17 -9.36 17.64 -23.51
CA ILE A 17 -9.20 18.85 -22.68
C ILE A 17 -7.76 19.38 -22.78
N ILE A 18 -6.75 18.52 -22.72
CA ILE A 18 -5.37 18.95 -22.87
C ILE A 18 -5.14 19.52 -24.28
N LYS A 19 -5.67 18.89 -25.33
CA LYS A 19 -5.53 19.34 -26.72
C LYS A 19 -6.27 20.65 -26.98
N ASP A 20 -7.57 20.69 -26.67
CA ASP A 20 -8.46 21.85 -26.83
C ASP A 20 -7.94 23.07 -26.05
N TYR A 21 -7.34 22.86 -24.87
CA TYR A 21 -6.78 23.96 -24.08
C TYR A 21 -5.33 24.29 -24.43
N SER A 22 -4.54 23.33 -24.96
CA SER A 22 -3.19 23.58 -25.50
C SER A 22 -3.20 24.47 -26.74
N GLU A 23 -4.29 24.45 -27.50
CA GLU A 23 -4.51 25.34 -28.65
C GLU A 23 -4.81 26.79 -28.20
N SER A 24 -5.23 26.99 -26.94
CA SER A 24 -5.41 28.32 -26.32
C SER A 24 -4.15 28.78 -25.56
N SER A 25 -3.15 29.28 -26.29
CA SER A 25 -1.80 29.59 -25.76
C SER A 25 -1.73 30.50 -24.51
N LYS A 26 -2.77 31.30 -24.21
CA LYS A 26 -2.82 32.18 -23.03
C LYS A 26 -3.19 31.48 -21.72
N MET A 27 -4.06 30.46 -21.73
CA MET A 27 -4.47 29.79 -20.48
C MET A 27 -3.38 28.87 -19.92
N MET A 28 -2.61 28.22 -20.81
CA MET A 28 -1.48 27.37 -20.41
C MET A 28 -0.28 28.17 -19.88
N GLN A 29 -0.30 29.51 -19.94
CA GLN A 29 0.66 30.36 -19.22
C GLN A 29 0.25 30.62 -17.76
N ASN A 30 -1.00 30.35 -17.39
CA ASN A 30 -1.50 30.60 -16.04
C ASN A 30 -1.11 29.47 -15.08
N ILE A 31 -0.20 29.75 -14.15
CA ILE A 31 0.32 28.77 -13.18
C ILE A 31 -0.82 28.14 -12.35
N PRO A 32 -1.71 28.90 -11.68
CA PRO A 32 -2.86 28.33 -10.97
C PRO A 32 -3.71 27.36 -11.80
N PHE A 33 -3.96 27.68 -13.07
CA PHE A 33 -4.72 26.81 -13.96
C PHE A 33 -4.01 25.48 -14.20
N ARG A 34 -2.71 25.51 -14.52
CA ARG A 34 -1.91 24.29 -14.72
C ARG A 34 -1.86 23.40 -13.47
N MET A 35 -1.75 24.02 -12.29
CA MET A 35 -1.78 23.28 -11.01
C MET A 35 -3.13 22.57 -10.82
N LYS A 36 -4.25 23.24 -11.14
CA LYS A 36 -5.59 22.63 -11.06
C LYS A 36 -5.78 21.50 -12.07
N VAL A 37 -5.30 21.67 -13.30
CA VAL A 37 -5.32 20.60 -14.32
C VAL A 37 -4.56 19.39 -13.80
N TYR A 38 -3.31 19.58 -13.37
CA TYR A 38 -2.49 18.53 -12.76
C TYR A 38 -3.22 17.76 -11.66
N GLN A 39 -3.79 18.46 -10.68
CA GLN A 39 -4.49 17.85 -9.56
C GLN A 39 -5.69 17.02 -10.02
N SER A 40 -6.43 17.55 -11.00
CA SER A 40 -7.65 16.91 -11.51
C SER A 40 -7.33 15.63 -12.29
N VAL A 41 -6.36 15.71 -13.22
CA VAL A 41 -5.90 14.54 -14.00
C VAL A 41 -5.37 13.46 -13.06
N SER A 42 -4.51 13.84 -12.11
CA SER A 42 -3.89 12.89 -11.19
C SER A 42 -4.92 12.19 -10.31
N ARG A 43 -5.92 12.93 -9.81
CA ARG A 43 -7.00 12.36 -9.00
C ARG A 43 -7.84 11.36 -9.78
N ILE A 44 -8.17 11.67 -11.03
CA ILE A 44 -8.94 10.79 -11.92
C ILE A 44 -8.19 9.48 -12.15
N LEU A 45 -6.92 9.56 -12.56
CA LEU A 45 -6.11 8.37 -12.83
C LEU A 45 -5.90 7.53 -11.57
N LEU A 46 -5.72 8.18 -10.41
CA LEU A 46 -5.63 7.50 -9.12
C LEU A 46 -6.93 6.76 -8.76
N GLN A 47 -8.09 7.40 -8.93
CA GLN A 47 -9.40 6.76 -8.69
C GLN A 47 -9.64 5.55 -9.58
N GLN A 48 -9.09 5.57 -10.80
CA GLN A 48 -9.15 4.47 -11.75
C GLN A 48 -8.08 3.39 -11.49
N HIS A 49 -7.21 3.58 -10.50
CA HIS A 49 -6.03 2.73 -10.24
C HIS A 49 -5.12 2.58 -11.48
N ASP A 50 -5.16 3.53 -12.41
CA ASP A 50 -4.31 3.54 -13.61
C ASP A 50 -2.94 4.14 -13.28
N TYR A 51 -2.17 3.39 -12.48
CA TYR A 51 -0.84 3.80 -12.03
C TYR A 51 0.15 3.96 -13.19
N VAL A 52 -0.04 3.23 -14.31
CA VAL A 52 0.81 3.32 -15.49
C VAL A 52 0.63 4.67 -16.19
N SER A 53 -0.61 5.08 -16.44
CA SER A 53 -0.88 6.40 -17.03
C SER A 53 -0.56 7.53 -16.05
N LEU A 54 -0.85 7.34 -14.76
CA LEU A 54 -0.52 8.31 -13.71
C LEU A 54 0.98 8.60 -13.65
N GLU A 55 1.81 7.55 -13.64
CA GLU A 55 3.28 7.70 -13.66
C GLU A 55 3.74 8.51 -14.88
N LYS A 56 3.31 8.13 -16.09
CA LYS A 56 3.70 8.81 -17.33
C LYS A 56 3.31 10.29 -17.29
N TYR A 57 2.09 10.59 -16.84
CA TYR A 57 1.58 11.95 -16.72
C TYR A 57 2.39 12.77 -15.70
N LEU A 58 2.64 12.22 -14.52
CA LEU A 58 3.37 12.91 -13.45
C LEU A 58 4.83 13.18 -13.82
N LEU A 59 5.53 12.20 -14.42
CA LEU A 59 6.93 12.39 -14.88
C LEU A 59 7.04 13.53 -15.89
N LYS A 60 6.14 13.56 -16.88
CA LYS A 60 6.10 14.62 -17.88
C LYS A 60 5.81 15.98 -17.24
N THR A 61 4.75 16.05 -16.44
CA THR A 61 4.28 17.30 -15.80
C THR A 61 5.32 17.86 -14.84
N TYR A 62 5.91 17.02 -13.98
CA TYR A 62 6.95 17.43 -13.03
C TYR A 62 8.19 17.98 -13.75
N LYS A 63 8.63 17.31 -14.83
CA LYS A 63 9.76 17.77 -15.64
C LYS A 63 9.49 19.12 -16.30
N GLU A 64 8.29 19.32 -16.86
CA GLU A 64 7.87 20.58 -17.46
C GLU A 64 7.82 21.70 -16.41
N PHE A 65 7.14 21.49 -15.29
CA PHE A 65 7.01 22.50 -14.23
C PHE A 65 8.37 22.87 -13.63
N SER A 66 9.28 21.90 -13.49
CA SER A 66 10.64 22.15 -13.03
C SER A 66 11.47 22.93 -14.05
N LYS A 67 11.40 22.57 -15.33
CA LYS A 67 12.12 23.25 -16.41
C LYS A 67 11.69 24.71 -16.56
N GLU A 68 10.41 24.99 -16.34
CA GLU A 68 9.83 26.33 -16.44
C GLU A 68 9.90 27.13 -15.13
N ASN A 69 10.51 26.57 -14.07
CA ASN A 69 10.58 27.18 -12.73
C ASN A 69 9.21 27.59 -12.17
N LEU A 70 8.17 26.78 -12.40
CA LEU A 70 6.83 27.09 -11.92
C LEU A 70 6.67 26.85 -10.42
N PHE A 71 7.56 26.07 -9.82
CA PHE A 71 7.51 25.79 -8.40
C PHE A 71 8.12 26.93 -7.58
N ASP A 72 7.33 27.48 -6.68
CA ASP A 72 7.70 28.58 -5.79
C ASP A 72 7.19 28.32 -4.38
N LYS A 73 7.39 29.29 -3.48
CA LYS A 73 6.91 29.21 -2.10
C LYS A 73 5.38 29.08 -2.02
N ASN A 74 4.64 29.67 -2.95
CA ASN A 74 3.16 29.70 -2.92
C ASN A 74 2.55 28.37 -3.33
N ASN A 75 3.26 27.55 -4.12
CA ASN A 75 2.78 26.26 -4.59
C ASN A 75 3.67 25.08 -4.14
N HIS A 76 4.57 25.30 -3.19
CA HIS A 76 5.46 24.28 -2.63
C HIS A 76 4.71 23.04 -2.13
N ASP A 77 3.59 23.21 -1.44
CA ASP A 77 2.70 22.11 -1.03
C ASP A 77 2.26 21.23 -2.22
N THR A 78 1.95 21.87 -3.35
CA THR A 78 1.55 21.17 -4.58
C THR A 78 2.72 20.37 -5.17
N LYS A 79 3.94 20.94 -5.14
CA LYS A 79 5.17 20.25 -5.55
C LYS A 79 5.41 18.99 -4.72
N LEU A 80 5.34 19.10 -3.39
CA LEU A 80 5.56 17.96 -2.50
C LEU A 80 4.46 16.89 -2.68
N GLY A 81 3.19 17.30 -2.81
CA GLY A 81 2.10 16.39 -3.14
C GLY A 81 2.30 15.65 -4.47
N MET A 82 2.80 16.34 -5.50
CA MET A 82 3.13 15.73 -6.79
C MET A 82 4.22 14.68 -6.66
N LEU A 83 5.27 14.96 -5.88
CA LEU A 83 6.34 14.00 -5.61
C LEU A 83 5.81 12.78 -4.86
N VAL A 84 4.92 12.93 -3.88
CA VAL A 84 4.28 11.79 -3.20
C VAL A 84 3.52 10.90 -4.18
N TYR A 85 2.70 11.48 -5.07
CA TYR A 85 1.97 10.71 -6.08
C TYR A 85 2.91 10.01 -7.06
N LEU A 86 3.99 10.67 -7.47
CA LEU A 86 4.95 10.11 -8.41
C LEU A 86 5.72 8.93 -7.79
N VAL A 87 6.21 9.10 -6.57
CA VAL A 87 6.89 8.06 -5.79
C VAL A 87 6.00 6.84 -5.62
N ASN A 88 4.74 7.03 -5.22
CA ASN A 88 3.79 5.93 -5.03
C ASN A 88 3.41 5.24 -6.34
N SER A 89 3.26 5.99 -7.44
CA SER A 89 2.94 5.43 -8.75
C SER A 89 4.10 4.60 -9.31
N LEU A 90 5.33 5.09 -9.17
CA LEU A 90 6.55 4.33 -9.51
C LEU A 90 6.67 3.05 -8.69
N PHE A 91 6.38 3.12 -7.38
CA PHE A 91 6.36 1.94 -6.51
C PHE A 91 5.32 0.91 -6.97
N LYS A 92 4.08 1.35 -7.24
CA LYS A 92 3.00 0.49 -7.75
C LYS A 92 3.34 -0.16 -9.08
N ASN A 93 4.06 0.56 -9.95
CA ASN A 93 4.58 0.02 -11.21
C ASN A 93 5.89 -0.78 -11.05
N LYS A 94 6.27 -1.14 -9.81
CA LYS A 94 7.45 -1.94 -9.46
C LYS A 94 8.79 -1.31 -9.88
N LYS A 95 8.84 0.01 -10.08
CA LYS A 95 10.04 0.79 -10.42
C LYS A 95 10.69 1.34 -9.17
N TYR A 96 11.16 0.44 -8.31
CA TYR A 96 11.55 0.78 -6.94
C TYR A 96 12.74 1.74 -6.86
N ASN A 97 13.75 1.59 -7.74
CA ASN A 97 14.90 2.49 -7.77
C ASN A 97 14.52 3.91 -8.22
N ASP A 98 13.63 4.04 -9.22
CA ASP A 98 13.12 5.34 -9.66
C ASP A 98 12.25 5.97 -8.57
N SER A 99 11.43 5.16 -7.89
CA SER A 99 10.63 5.61 -6.74
C SER A 99 11.52 6.16 -5.63
N LEU A 100 12.62 5.46 -5.28
CA LEU A 100 13.61 5.94 -4.31
C LEU A 100 14.33 7.21 -4.77
N HIS A 101 14.62 7.35 -6.06
CA HIS A 101 15.18 8.58 -6.61
C HIS A 101 14.26 9.78 -6.35
N TYR A 102 12.97 9.65 -6.67
CA TYR A 102 11.99 10.71 -6.40
C TYR A 102 11.68 10.89 -4.90
N ALA A 103 11.80 9.84 -4.09
CA ALA A 103 11.71 9.96 -2.63
C ALA A 103 12.86 10.81 -2.07
N ALA A 104 14.07 10.67 -2.61
CA ALA A 104 15.19 11.54 -2.24
C ALA A 104 14.95 13.00 -2.65
N ILE A 105 14.31 13.23 -3.81
CA ILE A 105 13.88 14.58 -4.23
C ILE A 105 12.80 15.14 -3.29
N LEU A 106 11.83 14.32 -2.87
CA LEU A 106 10.85 14.70 -1.85
C LEU A 106 11.54 15.09 -0.54
N GLY A 107 12.49 14.29 -0.06
CA GLY A 107 13.30 14.55 1.13
C GLY A 107 13.97 15.93 1.08
N LYS A 108 14.67 16.24 -0.02
CA LYS A 108 15.28 17.57 -0.24
C LYS A 108 14.24 18.68 -0.35
N GLY A 109 13.15 18.41 -1.06
CA GLY A 109 12.06 19.36 -1.26
C GLY A 109 11.41 19.78 0.05
N MET A 110 11.32 18.88 1.04
CA MET A 110 10.76 19.20 2.36
C MET A 110 11.60 20.24 3.13
N GLU A 111 12.88 20.38 2.83
CA GLU A 111 13.78 21.36 3.49
C GLU A 111 13.75 22.75 2.81
N GLU A 112 13.14 22.85 1.62
CA GLU A 112 12.98 24.13 0.94
C GLU A 112 12.07 25.09 1.74
N PHE A 113 12.24 26.40 1.51
CA PHE A 113 11.41 27.46 2.12
C PHE A 113 11.31 27.39 3.65
N ASN A 114 12.43 27.11 4.32
CA ASN A 114 12.54 26.95 5.78
C ASN A 114 11.72 25.78 6.33
N ALA A 115 11.63 24.69 5.56
CA ALA A 115 10.96 23.47 5.95
C ALA A 115 9.47 23.64 6.33
N SER A 116 8.78 24.61 5.72
CA SER A 116 7.41 25.01 6.08
C SER A 116 6.35 23.92 5.95
N HIS A 117 6.65 22.84 5.21
CA HIS A 117 5.76 21.70 5.01
C HIS A 117 6.35 20.38 5.50
N ARG A 118 7.50 20.39 6.18
CA ARG A 118 8.19 19.16 6.59
C ARG A 118 7.31 18.28 7.47
N GLU A 119 6.66 18.83 8.49
CA GLU A 119 5.78 18.07 9.39
C GLU A 119 4.67 17.32 8.63
N LYS A 120 4.06 17.97 7.62
CA LYS A 120 3.01 17.38 6.79
C LYS A 120 3.52 16.22 5.92
N TYR A 121 4.73 16.32 5.38
CA TYR A 121 5.25 15.38 4.38
C TYR A 121 6.20 14.32 4.94
N LEU A 122 6.69 14.47 6.18
CA LEU A 122 7.69 13.59 6.77
C LEU A 122 7.22 12.13 6.79
N PHE A 123 5.98 11.89 7.22
CA PHE A 123 5.42 10.54 7.23
C PHE A 123 5.34 9.93 5.81
N TYR A 124 4.96 10.72 4.81
CA TYR A 124 4.92 10.24 3.42
C TYR A 124 6.31 9.90 2.87
N TYR A 125 7.33 10.68 3.26
CA TYR A 125 8.71 10.38 2.92
C TYR A 125 9.18 9.06 3.54
N TYR A 126 8.97 8.86 4.84
CA TYR A 126 9.32 7.58 5.48
C TYR A 126 8.53 6.41 4.90
N ASN A 127 7.23 6.57 4.68
CA ASN A 127 6.40 5.54 4.07
C ASN A 127 6.90 5.15 2.66
N ALA A 128 7.31 6.14 1.85
CA ALA A 128 7.94 5.88 0.56
C ALA A 128 9.22 5.04 0.67
N LEU A 129 10.09 5.37 1.64
CA LEU A 129 11.30 4.58 1.87
C LEU A 129 10.97 3.16 2.33
N VAL A 130 10.08 3.02 3.31
CA VAL A 130 9.65 1.73 3.88
C VAL A 130 9.06 0.85 2.79
N ASN A 131 8.13 1.35 1.98
CA ASN A 131 7.51 0.57 0.91
C ASN A 131 8.54 0.04 -0.09
N ASN A 132 9.46 0.89 -0.54
CA ASN A 132 10.48 0.48 -1.50
C ASN A 132 11.48 -0.53 -0.91
N TYR A 133 11.98 -0.28 0.30
CA TYR A 133 12.94 -1.18 0.94
C TYR A 133 12.29 -2.48 1.43
N ALA A 134 10.99 -2.50 1.75
CA ALA A 134 10.28 -3.74 2.05
C ALA A 134 10.42 -4.79 0.93
N VAL A 135 10.62 -4.33 -0.32
CA VAL A 135 10.87 -5.21 -1.47
C VAL A 135 12.37 -5.39 -1.74
N ILE A 136 13.15 -4.31 -1.74
CA ILE A 136 14.57 -4.34 -2.15
C ILE A 136 15.49 -4.88 -1.05
N ASP A 137 15.27 -4.45 0.19
CA ASP A 137 16.13 -4.71 1.35
C ASP A 137 15.31 -4.62 2.64
N LYS A 138 14.79 -5.77 3.06
CA LYS A 138 13.89 -5.90 4.22
C LYS A 138 14.54 -5.46 5.53
N GLN A 139 15.84 -5.67 5.68
CA GLN A 139 16.56 -5.27 6.89
C GLN A 139 16.64 -3.74 6.95
N LYS A 140 16.93 -3.10 5.83
CA LYS A 140 16.89 -1.64 5.74
C LYS A 140 15.49 -1.06 5.95
N ALA A 141 14.44 -1.76 5.52
CA ALA A 141 13.07 -1.37 5.84
C ALA A 141 12.82 -1.35 7.35
N VAL A 142 13.29 -2.38 8.08
CA VAL A 142 13.23 -2.43 9.55
C VAL A 142 13.94 -1.23 10.17
N GLU A 143 15.18 -0.95 9.78
CA GLU A 143 15.96 0.18 10.30
C GLU A 143 15.25 1.52 10.08
N ILE A 144 14.64 1.71 8.91
CA ILE A 144 13.92 2.95 8.57
C ILE A 144 12.64 3.08 9.39
N ILE A 145 11.89 1.99 9.61
CA ILE A 145 10.69 2.02 10.47
C ILE A 145 11.08 2.34 11.91
N GLU A 146 12.14 1.71 12.43
CA GLU A 146 12.63 1.95 13.78
C GLU A 146 13.08 3.40 13.97
N ASP A 147 13.81 3.99 13.00
CA ASP A 147 14.17 5.43 13.02
C ASP A 147 12.93 6.33 12.95
N ALA A 148 11.94 5.99 12.11
CA ALA A 148 10.69 6.75 11.99
C ALA A 148 9.91 6.78 13.31
N LEU A 149 9.86 5.66 14.03
CA LEU A 149 9.19 5.55 15.34
C LEU A 149 9.88 6.39 16.43
N GLN A 150 11.16 6.76 16.27
CA GLN A 150 11.84 7.69 17.17
C GLN A 150 11.53 9.16 16.89
N LYS A 151 10.88 9.50 15.76
CA LYS A 151 10.53 10.89 15.41
C LYS A 151 9.21 11.30 16.08
N PRO A 152 9.18 12.28 16.99
CA PRO A 152 7.93 12.71 17.65
C PRO A 152 6.84 13.17 16.68
N GLU A 153 7.21 13.77 15.55
CA GLU A 153 6.30 14.22 14.49
C GLU A 153 5.54 13.05 13.84
N ILE A 154 6.13 11.84 13.88
CA ILE A 154 5.52 10.62 13.38
C ILE A 154 4.84 9.87 14.51
N SER A 155 5.58 9.54 15.58
CA SER A 155 5.11 8.68 16.66
C SER A 155 4.09 9.34 17.59
N GLY A 156 4.02 10.67 17.60
CA GLY A 156 2.99 11.44 18.30
C GLY A 156 1.61 11.29 17.66
N ASN A 157 1.53 10.92 16.38
CA ASN A 157 0.27 10.55 15.74
C ASN A 157 0.00 9.05 15.91
N THR A 158 -1.06 8.71 16.64
CA THR A 158 -1.44 7.32 16.95
C THR A 158 -1.62 6.46 15.70
N PHE A 159 -2.27 6.99 14.65
CA PHE A 159 -2.48 6.25 13.41
C PHE A 159 -1.13 5.90 12.76
N ASN A 160 -0.24 6.88 12.63
CA ASN A 160 1.08 6.69 12.02
C ASN A 160 1.93 5.69 12.81
N ARG A 161 1.93 5.80 14.14
CA ARG A 161 2.64 4.85 15.01
C ARG A 161 2.13 3.42 14.82
N LEU A 162 0.81 3.22 14.94
CA LEU A 162 0.20 1.89 14.77
C LEU A 162 0.45 1.32 13.37
N PHE A 163 0.34 2.16 12.34
CA PHE A 163 0.63 1.76 10.97
C PHE A 163 2.08 1.28 10.82
N LEU A 164 3.05 1.99 11.39
CA LEU A 164 4.46 1.60 11.38
C LEU A 164 4.72 0.33 12.20
N ASP A 165 4.07 0.16 13.36
CA ASP A 165 4.16 -1.08 14.15
C ASP A 165 3.64 -2.29 13.36
N ILE A 166 2.56 -2.13 12.58
CA ILE A 166 2.05 -3.16 11.66
C ILE A 166 3.09 -3.45 10.58
N GLN A 167 3.61 -2.42 9.89
CA GLN A 167 4.62 -2.60 8.85
C GLN A 167 5.86 -3.32 9.38
N LEU A 168 6.31 -2.97 10.59
CA LEU A 168 7.45 -3.62 11.25
C LEU A 168 7.16 -5.10 11.56
N ALA A 169 5.95 -5.43 12.01
CA ALA A 169 5.53 -6.81 12.21
C ALA A 169 5.57 -7.63 10.91
N LEU A 170 5.13 -7.04 9.79
CA LEU A 170 5.18 -7.67 8.47
C LEU A 170 6.63 -7.89 8.01
N GLN A 171 7.53 -6.92 8.22
CA GLN A 171 8.95 -7.11 7.91
C GLN A 171 9.58 -8.23 8.75
N PHE A 172 9.27 -8.31 10.05
CA PHE A 172 9.74 -9.42 10.88
C PHE A 172 9.16 -10.77 10.44
N PHE A 173 7.91 -10.81 9.95
CA PHE A 173 7.35 -12.03 9.37
C PHE A 173 8.16 -12.48 8.15
N ASP A 174 8.44 -11.56 7.22
CA ASP A 174 9.22 -11.84 6.03
C ASP A 174 10.66 -12.27 6.32
N LEU A 175 11.26 -11.74 7.40
CA LEU A 175 12.57 -12.13 7.92
C LEU A 175 12.53 -13.43 8.76
N LYS A 176 11.36 -14.08 8.87
CA LYS A 176 11.12 -15.30 9.67
C LYS A 176 11.33 -15.09 11.17
N GLU A 177 11.31 -13.86 11.65
CA GLU A 177 11.38 -13.49 13.06
C GLU A 177 9.98 -13.50 13.71
N PHE A 178 9.28 -14.63 13.59
CA PHE A 178 7.85 -14.74 13.91
C PHE A 178 7.49 -14.37 15.35
N ARG A 179 8.40 -14.57 16.31
CA ARG A 179 8.19 -14.14 17.70
C ARG A 179 8.13 -12.62 17.85
N LYS A 180 8.99 -11.89 17.12
CA LYS A 180 8.98 -10.41 17.13
C LYS A 180 7.74 -9.90 16.40
N ALA A 181 7.42 -10.47 15.24
CA ALA A 181 6.19 -10.17 14.50
C ALA A 181 4.94 -10.33 15.38
N ASN A 182 4.83 -11.48 16.08
CA ASN A 182 3.70 -11.75 16.97
C ASN A 182 3.59 -10.74 18.12
N LYS A 183 4.71 -10.37 18.74
CA LYS A 183 4.72 -9.40 19.84
C LYS A 183 4.16 -8.04 19.41
N LEU A 184 4.53 -7.58 18.21
CA LEU A 184 4.04 -6.30 17.66
C LEU A 184 2.58 -6.39 17.24
N ILE A 185 2.19 -7.41 16.48
CA ILE A 185 0.81 -7.50 15.98
C ILE A 185 -0.21 -7.67 17.13
N VAL A 186 0.17 -8.42 18.18
CA VAL A 186 -0.62 -8.56 19.40
C VAL A 186 -0.75 -7.22 20.12
N ARG A 187 0.34 -6.44 20.23
CA ARG A 187 0.29 -5.10 20.84
C ARG A 187 -0.70 -4.21 20.08
N VAL A 188 -0.55 -4.12 18.76
CA VAL A 188 -1.44 -3.33 17.89
C VAL A 188 -2.91 -3.70 18.11
N ARG A 189 -3.23 -5.01 18.13
CA ARG A 189 -4.61 -5.49 18.29
C ARG A 189 -5.23 -5.13 19.65
N HIS A 190 -4.42 -5.01 20.70
CA HIS A 190 -4.90 -4.70 22.05
C HIS A 190 -4.85 -3.20 22.38
N GLU A 191 -4.35 -2.36 21.48
CA GLU A 191 -4.53 -0.92 21.66
C GLU A 191 -6.01 -0.57 21.47
N ASP A 192 -6.56 0.26 22.37
CA ASP A 192 -7.93 0.78 22.26
C ASP A 192 -8.17 1.46 20.90
N ASN A 193 -7.09 2.03 20.34
CA ASN A 193 -7.07 2.71 19.06
C ASN A 193 -7.01 1.78 17.85
N PHE A 194 -6.96 0.44 18.00
CA PHE A 194 -7.05 -0.50 16.87
C PHE A 194 -8.29 -0.23 15.99
N LYS A 195 -9.37 0.25 16.60
CA LYS A 195 -10.62 0.63 15.93
C LYS A 195 -10.50 1.86 15.01
N ILE A 196 -9.35 2.55 15.00
CA ILE A 196 -9.10 3.67 14.08
C ILE A 196 -9.03 3.22 12.63
N PHE A 197 -8.64 1.96 12.40
CA PHE A 197 -8.62 1.36 11.08
C PHE A 197 -10.03 0.96 10.66
N ASP A 198 -10.33 1.00 9.36
CA ASP A 198 -11.58 0.48 8.84
C ASP A 198 -11.67 -1.05 9.00
N GLN A 199 -12.88 -1.60 8.94
CA GLN A 199 -13.11 -3.03 9.17
C GLN A 199 -12.37 -3.93 8.17
N ALA A 200 -12.17 -3.49 6.93
CA ALA A 200 -11.46 -4.25 5.92
C ALA A 200 -9.98 -4.38 6.28
N PHE A 201 -9.35 -3.28 6.68
CA PHE A 201 -7.96 -3.30 7.12
C PHE A 201 -7.77 -4.09 8.42
N GLN A 202 -8.69 -3.94 9.39
CA GLN A 202 -8.69 -4.75 10.61
C GLN A 202 -8.75 -6.26 10.31
N LEU A 203 -9.62 -6.69 9.40
CA LEU A 203 -9.71 -8.09 8.97
C LEU A 203 -8.37 -8.61 8.43
N LYS A 204 -7.69 -7.83 7.58
CA LYS A 204 -6.38 -8.19 7.04
C LYS A 204 -5.32 -8.32 8.14
N ILE A 205 -5.33 -7.43 9.14
CA ILE A 205 -4.42 -7.51 10.29
C ILE A 205 -4.65 -8.78 11.11
N LEU A 206 -5.93 -9.14 11.32
CA LEU A 206 -6.29 -10.36 12.05
C LEU A 206 -5.83 -11.62 11.30
N ILE A 207 -5.97 -11.66 9.98
CA ILE A 207 -5.46 -12.78 9.17
C ILE A 207 -3.92 -12.83 9.21
N ALA A 208 -3.24 -11.68 9.17
CA ALA A 208 -1.79 -11.63 9.34
C ALA A 208 -1.35 -12.19 10.70
N GLU A 209 -2.08 -11.90 11.80
CA GLU A 209 -1.82 -12.53 13.09
C GLU A 209 -1.99 -14.06 13.01
N LEU A 210 -3.05 -14.56 12.36
CA LEU A 210 -3.24 -16.01 12.22
C LEU A 210 -2.11 -16.68 11.42
N LEU A 211 -1.60 -16.03 10.37
CA LEU A 211 -0.45 -16.51 9.61
C LEU A 211 0.82 -16.56 10.48
N ILE A 212 1.09 -15.51 11.27
CA ILE A 212 2.19 -15.49 12.24
C ILE A 212 2.04 -16.63 13.26
N ARG A 213 0.83 -16.83 13.80
CA ARG A 213 0.52 -17.90 14.77
C ARG A 213 0.71 -19.28 14.18
N PHE A 214 0.41 -19.45 12.88
CA PHE A 214 0.63 -20.71 12.19
C PHE A 214 2.12 -21.05 12.12
N GLU A 215 2.97 -20.08 11.82
CA GLU A 215 4.43 -20.27 11.85
C GLU A 215 4.97 -20.60 13.24
N LEU A 216 4.31 -20.08 14.27
CA LEU A 216 4.61 -20.39 15.67
C LEU A 216 4.01 -21.72 16.15
N LYS A 217 3.30 -22.45 15.29
CA LYS A 217 2.60 -23.71 15.59
C LYS A 217 1.54 -23.58 16.69
N ASP A 218 0.91 -22.41 16.80
CA ASP A 218 -0.13 -22.10 17.78
C ASP A 218 -1.52 -22.41 17.21
N ALA A 219 -1.77 -23.70 16.95
CA ALA A 219 -3.01 -24.16 16.31
C ALA A 219 -4.25 -23.88 17.18
N ASP A 220 -4.15 -24.05 18.50
CA ASP A 220 -5.24 -23.79 19.45
C ASP A 220 -5.73 -22.34 19.35
N TYR A 221 -4.80 -21.38 19.25
CA TYR A 221 -5.17 -19.99 19.05
C TYR A 221 -5.94 -19.81 17.74
N ILE A 222 -5.42 -20.35 16.63
CA ILE A 222 -6.03 -20.22 15.30
C ILE A 222 -7.44 -20.80 15.29
N GLU A 223 -7.61 -22.02 15.81
CA GLU A 223 -8.91 -22.69 15.91
C GLU A 223 -9.92 -21.89 16.73
N SER A 224 -9.46 -21.26 17.83
CA SER A 224 -10.33 -20.43 18.67
C SER A 224 -10.72 -19.09 18.05
N GLN A 225 -9.87 -18.51 17.18
CA GLN A 225 -10.08 -17.16 16.65
C GLN A 225 -10.83 -17.14 15.32
N ILE A 226 -10.63 -18.12 14.43
CA ILE A 226 -11.29 -18.14 13.12
C ILE A 226 -12.83 -18.00 13.23
N PRO A 227 -13.55 -18.71 14.13
CA PRO A 227 -15.00 -18.53 14.27
C PRO A 227 -15.40 -17.12 14.72
N LYS A 228 -14.59 -16.48 15.59
CA LYS A 228 -14.84 -15.12 16.09
C LYS A 228 -14.68 -14.09 14.97
N ILE A 229 -13.59 -14.21 14.19
CA ILE A 229 -13.32 -13.36 13.04
C ILE A 229 -14.44 -13.51 12.01
N ARG A 230 -14.80 -14.75 11.63
CA ARG A 230 -15.88 -15.00 10.67
C ARG A 230 -17.19 -14.37 11.11
N LYS A 231 -17.55 -14.50 12.39
CA LYS A 231 -18.77 -13.88 12.94
C LYS A 231 -18.71 -12.35 12.88
N ALA A 232 -17.61 -11.76 13.33
CA ALA A 232 -17.45 -10.31 13.41
C ALA A 232 -17.40 -9.61 12.03
N TYR A 233 -16.88 -10.30 11.00
CA TYR A 233 -16.68 -9.76 9.66
C TYR A 233 -17.54 -10.48 8.60
N THR A 234 -18.70 -11.02 9.01
CA THR A 234 -19.57 -11.83 8.13
C THR A 234 -19.95 -11.08 6.85
N GLU A 235 -20.38 -9.82 6.97
CA GLU A 235 -20.82 -9.01 5.82
C GLU A 235 -19.70 -8.81 4.80
N LEU A 236 -18.51 -8.42 5.25
CA LEU A 236 -17.34 -8.25 4.39
C LEU A 236 -16.94 -9.56 3.71
N LEU A 237 -16.90 -10.68 4.45
CA LEU A 237 -16.49 -11.98 3.93
C LEU A 237 -17.48 -12.57 2.90
N LEU A 238 -18.69 -12.01 2.77
CA LEU A 238 -19.66 -12.40 1.74
C LEU A 238 -19.46 -11.63 0.42
N GLU A 239 -18.74 -10.52 0.43
CA GLU A 239 -18.46 -9.75 -0.78
C GLU A 239 -17.36 -10.43 -1.62
N GLU A 240 -17.53 -10.42 -2.95
CA GLU A 240 -16.58 -11.00 -3.91
C GLU A 240 -15.17 -10.40 -3.77
N SER A 241 -15.08 -9.12 -3.42
CA SER A 241 -13.83 -8.39 -3.16
C SER A 241 -13.00 -8.97 -2.01
N TYR A 242 -13.61 -9.73 -1.09
CA TYR A 242 -12.94 -10.36 0.05
C TYR A 242 -12.86 -11.89 -0.04
N PHE A 243 -13.12 -12.46 -1.21
CA PHE A 243 -13.02 -13.91 -1.43
C PHE A 243 -11.67 -14.46 -0.94
N ARG A 244 -10.56 -13.77 -1.23
CA ARG A 244 -9.21 -14.20 -0.83
C ARG A 244 -9.05 -14.29 0.68
N GLN A 245 -9.60 -13.34 1.44
CA GLN A 245 -9.56 -13.35 2.90
C GLN A 245 -10.41 -14.48 3.46
N ASP A 246 -11.60 -14.73 2.89
CA ASP A 246 -12.42 -15.87 3.26
C ASP A 246 -11.68 -17.20 3.02
N GLN A 247 -11.15 -17.39 1.82
CA GLN A 247 -10.40 -18.59 1.46
C GLN A 247 -9.17 -18.79 2.33
N MET A 248 -8.44 -17.73 2.68
CA MET A 248 -7.29 -17.83 3.58
C MET A 248 -7.71 -18.31 4.98
N LEU A 249 -8.84 -17.83 5.51
CA LEU A 249 -9.40 -18.35 6.76
C LEU A 249 -9.80 -19.83 6.64
N GLN A 250 -10.35 -20.26 5.49
CA GLN A 250 -10.66 -21.67 5.26
C GLN A 250 -9.39 -22.53 5.18
N TRP A 251 -8.37 -22.02 4.48
CA TRP A 251 -7.07 -22.66 4.33
C TRP A 251 -6.42 -22.89 5.69
N LEU A 252 -6.32 -21.85 6.53
CA LEU A 252 -5.73 -21.92 7.86
C LEU A 252 -6.45 -22.92 8.77
N LYS A 253 -7.79 -22.91 8.75
CA LYS A 253 -8.61 -23.87 9.49
C LYS A 253 -8.30 -25.32 9.08
N ARG A 254 -8.20 -25.58 7.77
CA ARG A 254 -7.88 -26.93 7.26
C ARG A 254 -6.44 -27.32 7.57
N ALA A 255 -5.51 -26.39 7.46
CA ALA A 255 -4.08 -26.62 7.69
C ALA A 255 -3.79 -27.06 9.13
N CYS A 256 -4.50 -26.49 10.12
CA CYS A 256 -4.30 -26.84 11.54
C CYS A 256 -4.62 -28.31 11.85
N ILE A 257 -5.58 -28.91 11.14
CA ILE A 257 -6.00 -30.31 11.34
C ILE A 257 -5.36 -31.29 10.36
N SER A 258 -4.53 -30.80 9.45
CA SER A 258 -3.92 -31.62 8.40
C SER A 258 -2.66 -32.29 8.92
N SER A 259 -2.58 -33.62 8.79
CA SER A 259 -1.37 -34.38 9.14
C SER A 259 -0.23 -34.17 8.13
N ASN A 260 -0.55 -33.78 6.90
CA ASN A 260 0.44 -33.46 5.86
C ASN A 260 -0.16 -32.49 4.84
N LEU A 261 0.26 -31.23 4.90
CA LEU A 261 -0.23 -30.15 4.03
C LEU A 261 -0.12 -30.49 2.54
N ARG A 262 0.97 -31.17 2.12
CA ARG A 262 1.23 -31.51 0.71
C ARG A 262 0.34 -32.63 0.16
N LYS A 263 -0.23 -33.46 1.03
CA LYS A 263 -1.08 -34.61 0.64
C LYS A 263 -2.57 -34.35 0.86
N ASP A 264 -2.91 -33.20 1.43
CA ASP A 264 -4.29 -32.87 1.75
C ASP A 264 -5.02 -32.30 0.53
N GLU A 265 -5.80 -33.15 -0.14
CA GLU A 265 -6.51 -32.79 -1.38
C GLU A 265 -7.47 -31.60 -1.20
N LYS A 266 -8.09 -31.45 -0.03
CA LYS A 266 -8.95 -30.29 0.24
C LYS A 266 -8.13 -29.00 0.33
N LEU A 267 -6.99 -29.06 1.02
CA LEU A 267 -6.09 -27.92 1.14
C LEU A 267 -5.48 -27.54 -0.22
N LYS A 268 -5.13 -28.53 -1.06
CA LYS A 268 -4.71 -28.29 -2.45
C LYS A 268 -5.76 -27.54 -3.26
N GLY A 269 -7.03 -27.96 -3.17
CA GLY A 269 -8.14 -27.28 -3.85
C GLY A 269 -8.25 -25.80 -3.47
N ILE A 270 -8.23 -25.50 -2.16
CA ILE A 270 -8.26 -24.11 -1.65
C ILE A 270 -7.02 -23.33 -2.11
N SER A 271 -5.85 -23.98 -2.09
CA SER A 271 -4.58 -23.36 -2.54
C SER A 271 -4.65 -22.98 -4.02
N GLN A 272 -5.21 -23.85 -4.87
CA GLN A 272 -5.37 -23.57 -6.30
C GLN A 272 -6.30 -22.38 -6.54
N GLN A 273 -7.42 -22.29 -5.81
CA GLN A 273 -8.33 -21.14 -5.91
C GLN A 273 -7.65 -19.83 -5.53
N LEU A 274 -6.91 -19.81 -4.41
CA LEU A 274 -6.15 -18.65 -3.97
C LEU A 274 -5.06 -18.24 -4.98
N LEU A 275 -4.40 -19.20 -5.64
CA LEU A 275 -3.37 -18.91 -6.63
C LEU A 275 -3.93 -18.45 -7.98
N GLN A 276 -5.15 -18.86 -8.35
CA GLN A 276 -5.80 -18.48 -9.61
C GLN A 276 -6.42 -17.08 -9.56
N GLU A 277 -7.07 -16.70 -8.46
CA GLU A 277 -7.76 -15.40 -8.33
C GLU A 277 -6.85 -14.21 -8.00
N GLY A 278 -5.54 -14.41 -7.92
CA GLY A 278 -4.60 -13.36 -7.53
C GLY A 278 -3.54 -13.03 -8.58
N GLY A 279 -3.80 -13.36 -9.86
CA GLY A 279 -2.80 -13.41 -10.94
C GLY A 279 -1.63 -12.45 -10.69
N ALA A 280 -0.45 -13.01 -10.40
CA ALA A 280 0.91 -12.48 -10.09
C ALA A 280 1.19 -10.97 -9.85
N SER A 281 0.35 -10.03 -10.29
CA SER A 281 0.49 -8.58 -10.20
C SER A 281 -0.40 -7.89 -9.16
N ASP A 282 -1.52 -8.48 -8.71
CA ASP A 282 -2.55 -7.76 -7.91
C ASP A 282 -2.63 -8.12 -6.41
N SER A 283 -1.74 -8.97 -5.89
CA SER A 283 -1.76 -9.35 -4.47
C SER A 283 -1.40 -8.19 -3.52
N GLY A 284 -0.66 -7.18 -4.00
CA GLY A 284 -0.12 -6.09 -3.17
C GLY A 284 -1.14 -5.05 -2.68
N ASP A 285 -2.34 -4.98 -3.27
CA ASP A 285 -3.43 -4.13 -2.78
C ASP A 285 -4.47 -4.92 -1.97
N ASN A 286 -4.59 -6.21 -2.25
CA ASN A 286 -5.62 -7.05 -1.65
C ASN A 286 -5.18 -7.67 -0.33
N ASP A 287 -3.91 -8.04 -0.16
CA ASP A 287 -3.43 -8.76 1.02
C ASP A 287 -2.31 -7.99 1.76
N LEU A 288 -2.29 -8.06 3.09
CA LEU A 288 -1.18 -7.49 3.89
C LEU A 288 0.11 -8.32 3.80
N LEU A 289 -0.03 -9.64 3.64
CA LEU A 289 1.06 -10.59 3.42
C LEU A 289 0.85 -11.27 2.08
N ASP A 290 1.93 -11.63 1.39
CA ASP A 290 1.84 -12.36 0.13
C ASP A 290 1.34 -13.80 0.35
N TYR A 291 0.02 -13.97 0.31
CA TYR A 291 -0.63 -15.26 0.45
C TYR A 291 -0.13 -16.27 -0.58
N ASN A 292 0.13 -15.83 -1.81
CA ASN A 292 0.52 -16.72 -2.89
C ASN A 292 1.92 -17.28 -2.60
N GLY A 293 2.89 -16.40 -2.36
CA GLY A 293 4.25 -16.80 -2.00
C GLY A 293 4.28 -17.66 -0.74
N TRP A 294 3.47 -17.32 0.26
CA TRP A 294 3.39 -18.09 1.51
C TRP A 294 2.78 -19.50 1.30
N ILE A 295 1.64 -19.62 0.62
CA ILE A 295 0.99 -20.91 0.33
C ILE A 295 1.93 -21.82 -0.46
N LEU A 296 2.61 -21.27 -1.48
CA LEU A 296 3.55 -22.03 -2.29
C LEU A 296 4.66 -22.62 -1.42
N GLN A 297 5.19 -21.87 -0.44
CA GLN A 297 6.20 -22.41 0.49
C GLN A 297 5.67 -23.56 1.38
N LYS A 298 4.37 -23.58 1.70
CA LYS A 298 3.78 -24.61 2.57
C LYS A 298 3.33 -25.86 1.83
N THR A 299 2.96 -25.72 0.57
CA THR A 299 2.29 -26.76 -0.22
C THR A 299 3.16 -27.36 -1.32
N SER A 300 4.24 -26.68 -1.72
CA SER A 300 5.32 -27.27 -2.54
C SER A 300 6.09 -28.31 -1.74
#